data_AF-A0AAJ0U2N8-F1
#
_entry.id   AF-A0AAJ0U2N8-F1
#
_cell.length_a   1.000
_cell.length_b   1.000
_cell.length_c   1.000
_cell.angle_alpha   90.00
_cell.angle_beta   90.00
_cell.angle_gamma   90.00
#
_symmetry.space_group_name_H-M   'P 1'
#
loop_
_entity.id
_entity.type
_entity.pdbx_description
1 polymer ?
#
loop_
_entity_poly.entity_id
_entity_poly.type
_entity_poly.pdbx_seq_one_letter_code
_entity_poly.pdbx_strand_id
1 'polypeptide(L)'
;MKQERVPTALAALLAGMLGLSAAACAAAPVASSDAEPRIDDGLRIEEVASSRFEIERVRIRRSEGALSVSGDVSRVIRSRGFIPGRVEVRLLGPDGTVLAEDNATPMRRNRQARSAHFFVRLPVQAPAGSTVEIVHRRG
;
A
#
# COMPACT_ATOMS: atom_id res chain seq x y z
N MET A 1 37.52 50.20 -43.46
CA MET A 1 37.44 51.68 -43.58
C MET A 1 36.05 52.13 -43.15
N LYS A 2 35.98 53.31 -42.52
CA LYS A 2 34.79 54.10 -42.12
C LYS A 2 34.00 53.63 -40.90
N GLN A 3 34.34 54.30 -39.79
CA GLN A 3 33.40 54.71 -38.75
C GLN A 3 32.37 55.69 -39.32
N GLU A 4 31.13 55.62 -38.87
CA GLU A 4 30.31 56.81 -38.63
C GLU A 4 29.65 56.68 -37.25
N ARG A 5 29.99 57.65 -36.38
CA ARG A 5 29.25 58.01 -35.17
C ARG A 5 28.16 59.01 -35.56
N VAL A 6 27.25 59.32 -34.63
CA VAL A 6 26.53 60.60 -34.36
C VAL A 6 25.07 60.30 -33.92
N PRO A 7 24.42 61.10 -33.03
CA PRO A 7 24.34 60.75 -31.61
C PRO A 7 22.93 60.99 -31.00
N THR A 8 22.85 60.79 -29.70
CA THR A 8 22.02 61.45 -28.67
C THR A 8 20.84 62.37 -29.09
N ALA A 9 19.63 61.93 -28.75
CA ALA A 9 18.49 62.78 -28.33
C ALA A 9 17.61 61.91 -27.39
N LEU A 10 17.66 62.03 -26.07
CA LEU A 10 17.07 63.10 -25.23
C LEU A 10 15.53 63.12 -25.29
N ALA A 11 14.90 62.32 -24.42
CA ALA A 11 13.55 62.49 -23.86
C ALA A 11 13.39 61.45 -22.74
N ALA A 12 13.37 61.83 -21.45
CA ALA A 12 12.15 62.16 -20.69
C ALA A 12 11.15 60.98 -20.72
N LEU A 13 10.69 60.33 -19.65
CA LEU A 13 10.16 60.74 -18.35
C LEU A 13 10.18 59.46 -17.45
N LEU A 14 10.51 59.51 -16.17
CA LEU A 14 9.62 59.81 -15.03
C LEU A 14 8.48 58.80 -14.82
N ALA A 15 8.45 58.25 -13.59
CA ALA A 15 7.37 57.50 -12.93
C ALA A 15 7.05 56.11 -13.51
N GLY A 16 7.19 55.00 -12.79
CA GLY A 16 6.76 54.78 -11.41
C GLY A 16 5.40 54.09 -11.45
N MET A 17 5.34 52.79 -11.18
CA MET A 17 4.17 52.16 -10.57
C MET A 17 4.54 50.81 -9.95
N LEU A 18 4.28 50.71 -8.65
CA LEU A 18 4.06 49.47 -7.94
C LEU A 18 2.87 48.73 -8.56
N GLY A 19 2.97 47.41 -8.65
CA GLY A 19 1.86 46.50 -8.89
C GLY A 19 2.28 45.10 -8.47
N LEU A 20 2.18 44.80 -7.18
CA LEU A 20 1.10 43.99 -6.58
C LEU A 20 1.13 42.50 -6.99
N SER A 21 1.52 41.70 -6.00
CA SER A 21 0.81 40.48 -5.61
C SER A 21 0.82 39.32 -6.60
N ALA A 22 1.97 38.63 -6.68
CA ALA A 22 1.93 37.20 -6.99
C ALA A 22 1.22 36.49 -5.83
N ALA A 23 -0.07 36.24 -6.00
CA ALA A 23 -0.84 35.34 -5.15
C ALA A 23 -0.18 33.96 -5.22
N ALA A 24 0.67 33.67 -4.24
CA ALA A 24 1.12 32.33 -3.96
C ALA A 24 -0.12 31.54 -3.50
N CYS A 25 -0.81 30.93 -4.47
CA CYS A 25 -1.69 29.82 -4.19
C CYS A 25 -0.80 28.72 -3.63
N ALA A 26 -0.63 28.73 -2.31
CA ALA A 26 -0.23 27.56 -1.56
C ALA A 26 -1.36 26.55 -1.72
N ALA A 27 -1.35 25.85 -2.85
CA ALA A 27 -2.02 24.58 -2.99
C ALA A 27 -1.32 23.68 -1.99
N ALA A 28 -1.88 23.59 -0.78
CA ALA A 28 -1.52 22.57 0.17
C ALA A 28 -1.60 21.24 -0.60
N PRO A 29 -0.53 20.43 -0.66
CA PRO A 29 -0.68 19.08 -1.14
C PRO A 29 -1.68 18.43 -0.19
N VAL A 30 -2.88 18.16 -0.71
CA VAL A 30 -3.79 17.21 -0.09
C VAL A 30 -3.00 15.91 -0.12
N ALA A 31 -2.33 15.63 1.00
CA ALA A 31 -1.71 14.36 1.27
C ALA A 31 -2.85 13.35 1.16
N SER A 32 -2.99 12.79 -0.05
CA SER A 32 -3.74 11.57 -0.26
C SER A 32 -3.16 10.63 0.75
N SER A 33 -3.96 10.31 1.75
CA SER A 33 -3.62 9.32 2.76
C SER A 33 -3.66 7.98 2.06
N ASP A 34 -2.68 7.72 1.20
CA ASP A 34 -2.09 6.41 1.05
C ASP A 34 -1.55 6.09 2.44
N ALA A 35 -2.46 5.68 3.32
CA ALA A 35 -2.16 5.05 4.57
C ALA A 35 -1.45 3.75 4.22
N GLU A 36 -0.14 3.87 4.03
CA GLU A 36 0.84 2.82 4.27
C GLU A 36 0.35 2.01 5.48
N PRO A 37 0.33 0.67 5.41
CA PRO A 37 -0.17 -0.15 6.49
C PRO A 37 0.77 0.03 7.69
N ARG A 38 0.42 0.95 8.58
CA ARG A 38 1.08 1.11 9.88
C ARG A 38 0.81 -0.15 10.70
N ILE A 39 1.74 -1.09 10.62
CA ILE A 39 1.87 -2.17 11.59
C ILE A 39 2.66 -1.62 12.78
N ASP A 40 2.09 -0.65 13.50
CA ASP A 40 2.83 0.16 14.48
C ASP A 40 2.72 -0.36 15.94
N ASP A 41 2.46 -1.66 16.14
CA ASP A 41 2.35 -2.28 17.48
C ASP A 41 3.24 -3.53 17.64
N GLY A 42 4.27 -3.68 16.80
CA GLY A 42 5.18 -4.83 16.87
C GLY A 42 4.57 -6.16 16.40
N LEU A 43 3.50 -6.12 15.60
CA LEU A 43 3.05 -7.31 14.86
C LEU A 43 3.95 -7.49 13.64
N ARG A 44 4.36 -8.72 13.34
CA ARG A 44 5.13 -9.04 12.14
C ARG A 44 4.28 -9.85 11.16
N ILE A 45 4.53 -9.69 9.87
CA ILE A 45 3.90 -10.51 8.83
C ILE A 45 4.98 -11.39 8.22
N GLU A 46 4.72 -12.69 8.21
CA GLU A 46 5.55 -13.68 7.53
C GLU A 46 4.71 -14.36 6.46
N GLU A 47 5.06 -14.10 5.21
CA GLU A 47 4.43 -14.73 4.05
C GLU A 47 5.28 -15.92 3.60
N VAL A 48 4.72 -17.12 3.69
CA VAL A 48 5.40 -18.32 3.20
C VAL A 48 5.06 -18.50 1.73
N ALA A 49 5.96 -18.04 0.87
CA ALA A 49 5.80 -18.13 -0.57
C ALA A 49 5.67 -19.59 -1.04
N SER A 50 4.76 -19.83 -1.98
CA SER A 50 4.62 -21.11 -2.67
C SER A 50 5.25 -21.01 -4.06
N SER A 51 5.79 -22.12 -4.58
CA SER A 51 6.43 -22.15 -5.91
C SER A 51 5.52 -21.73 -7.07
N ARG A 52 4.20 -21.76 -6.88
CA ARG A 52 3.20 -21.49 -7.93
C ARG A 52 2.30 -20.31 -7.63
N PHE A 53 2.27 -19.86 -6.38
CA PHE A 53 1.34 -18.83 -5.93
C PHE A 53 2.06 -17.85 -5.00
N GLU A 54 1.78 -16.58 -5.22
CA GLU A 54 2.26 -15.48 -4.40
C GLU A 54 1.10 -14.88 -3.62
N ILE A 55 1.39 -14.48 -2.38
CA ILE A 55 0.48 -13.70 -1.55
C ILE A 55 0.83 -12.23 -1.80
N GLU A 56 -0.20 -11.40 -1.97
CA GLU A 56 -0.07 -9.99 -2.29
C GLU A 56 -1.08 -9.18 -1.47
N ARG A 57 -0.82 -7.87 -1.32
CA ARG A 57 -1.75 -6.90 -0.73
C ARG A 57 -2.29 -7.31 0.65
N VAL A 58 -1.45 -7.94 1.47
CA VAL A 58 -1.85 -8.33 2.82
C VAL A 58 -2.21 -7.11 3.65
N ARG A 59 -3.34 -7.21 4.33
CA ARG A 59 -3.87 -6.20 5.24
C ARG A 59 -4.29 -6.87 6.53
N ILE A 60 -3.83 -6.31 7.64
CA ILE A 60 -4.21 -6.75 8.97
C ILE A 60 -5.00 -5.64 9.64
N ARG A 61 -6.13 -5.99 10.24
CA ARG A 61 -6.97 -5.08 11.03
C ARG A 61 -7.21 -5.69 12.40
N ARG A 62 -6.87 -4.93 13.43
CA ARG A 62 -7.22 -5.25 14.81
C ARG A 62 -8.59 -4.66 15.12
N SER A 63 -9.41 -5.45 15.80
CA SER A 63 -10.71 -5.08 16.36
C SER A 63 -10.79 -5.65 17.77
N GLU A 64 -11.72 -5.17 18.58
CA GLU A 64 -11.89 -5.63 19.96
C GLU A 64 -12.02 -7.16 20.01
N GLY A 65 -10.98 -7.84 20.54
CA GLY A 65 -10.93 -9.30 20.68
C GLY A 65 -10.73 -10.08 19.39
N ALA A 66 -10.44 -9.45 18.24
CA ALA A 66 -10.24 -10.17 16.99
C ALA A 66 -9.22 -9.52 16.05
N LEU A 67 -8.50 -10.38 15.34
CA LEU A 67 -7.56 -10.03 14.27
C LEU A 67 -8.15 -10.45 12.91
N SER A 68 -8.38 -9.48 12.04
CA SER A 68 -8.79 -9.75 10.66
C SER A 68 -7.58 -9.68 9.74
N VAL A 69 -7.39 -10.70 8.92
CA VAL A 69 -6.31 -10.79 7.93
C VAL A 69 -6.95 -10.97 6.57
N SER A 70 -6.58 -10.12 5.62
CA SER A 70 -7.03 -10.24 4.24
C SER A 70 -5.90 -9.98 3.27
N GLY A 71 -6.07 -10.47 2.05
CA GLY A 71 -5.08 -10.29 1.00
C GLY A 71 -5.53 -10.90 -0.30
N ASP A 72 -4.64 -10.90 -1.26
CA ASP A 72 -4.84 -11.52 -2.55
C ASP A 72 -3.85 -12.68 -2.73
N VAL A 73 -4.27 -13.74 -3.39
CA VAL A 73 -3.38 -14.79 -3.91
C VAL A 73 -3.37 -14.65 -5.42
N SER A 74 -2.19 -14.69 -6.01
CA SER A 74 -2.00 -14.66 -7.46
C SER A 74 -1.08 -15.79 -7.91
N ARG A 75 -1.05 -16.08 -9.21
CA ARG A 75 -0.15 -17.08 -9.79
C ARG A 75 1.17 -16.39 -10.13
N VAL A 76 2.29 -17.00 -9.71
CA VAL A 76 3.65 -16.53 -10.03
C VAL A 76 3.81 -16.30 -11.54
N ILE A 77 3.39 -17.28 -12.35
CA ILE A 77 3.23 -17.07 -13.79
C ILE A 77 1.90 -16.35 -14.02
N ARG A 78 1.99 -15.05 -14.28
CA ARG A 78 0.84 -14.15 -14.50
C ARG A 78 -0.08 -14.68 -15.59
N SER A 79 -1.13 -15.35 -15.16
CA SER A 79 -2.13 -15.99 -16.01
C SER A 79 -3.51 -15.89 -15.37
N ARG A 80 -4.55 -15.97 -16.21
CA ARG A 80 -5.92 -16.11 -15.70
C ARG A 80 -6.15 -17.57 -15.32
N GLY A 81 -7.00 -17.82 -14.33
CA GLY A 81 -7.42 -19.17 -14.00
C GLY A 81 -7.94 -19.29 -12.58
N PHE A 82 -8.40 -20.48 -12.24
CA PHE A 82 -8.73 -20.85 -10.87
C PHE A 82 -7.45 -20.94 -10.01
N ILE A 83 -7.54 -20.53 -8.76
CA ILE A 83 -6.48 -20.68 -7.75
C ILE A 83 -6.96 -21.76 -6.78
N PRO A 84 -6.47 -23.01 -6.90
CA PRO A 84 -6.90 -24.10 -6.04
C PRO A 84 -6.32 -23.99 -4.64
N GLY A 85 -6.94 -24.70 -3.69
CA GLY A 85 -6.47 -24.85 -2.32
C GLY A 85 -7.04 -23.83 -1.35
N ARG A 86 -6.34 -23.64 -0.24
CA ARG A 86 -6.73 -22.76 0.87
C ARG A 86 -5.57 -21.90 1.31
N VAL A 87 -5.87 -20.72 1.85
CA VAL A 87 -4.92 -19.89 2.57
C VAL A 87 -5.10 -20.21 4.05
N GLU A 88 -4.02 -20.66 4.67
CA GLU A 88 -3.89 -20.91 6.09
C GLU A 88 -3.27 -19.67 6.73
N VAL A 89 -3.91 -19.16 7.78
CA VAL A 89 -3.44 -17.99 8.53
C VAL A 89 -3.27 -18.40 9.98
N ARG A 90 -2.07 -18.20 10.51
CA ARG A 90 -1.73 -18.48 11.90
C ARG A 90 -1.27 -17.22 12.58
N LEU A 91 -1.70 -17.04 13.82
CA LEU A 91 -1.13 -16.06 14.73
C LEU A 91 -0.18 -16.79 15.68
N LEU A 92 1.09 -16.44 15.60
CA LEU A 92 2.16 -16.91 16.46
C LEU A 92 2.40 -15.88 17.56
N GLY A 93 2.48 -16.33 18.81
CA GLY A 93 2.94 -15.52 19.94
C GLY A 93 4.41 -15.14 19.81
N PRO A 94 4.91 -14.25 20.68
CA PRO A 94 6.32 -13.84 20.69
C PRO A 94 7.29 -14.99 21.01
N ASP A 95 6.79 -16.08 21.60
CA ASP A 95 7.50 -17.33 21.88
C ASP A 95 7.40 -18.36 20.74
N GLY A 96 6.71 -18.02 19.64
CA GLY A 96 6.46 -18.92 18.51
C GLY A 96 5.29 -19.90 18.71
N THR A 97 4.54 -19.81 19.82
CA THR A 97 3.36 -20.67 20.03
C THR A 97 2.20 -20.25 19.13
N VAL A 98 1.43 -21.21 18.63
CA VAL A 98 0.23 -20.90 17.82
C VAL A 98 -0.90 -20.48 18.76
N LEU A 99 -1.27 -19.20 18.70
CA LEU A 99 -2.36 -18.62 19.50
C LEU A 99 -3.73 -18.82 18.86
N ALA A 100 -3.78 -18.73 17.52
CA ALA A 100 -4.97 -19.00 16.74
C ALA A 100 -4.59 -19.40 15.31
N GLU A 101 -5.43 -20.21 14.69
CA GLU A 101 -5.31 -20.63 13.31
C GLU A 101 -6.71 -20.68 12.69
N ASP A 102 -6.81 -20.24 11.44
CA ASP A 102 -7.99 -20.43 10.62
C ASP A 102 -7.59 -20.42 9.13
N ASN A 103 -8.51 -20.82 8.25
CA ASN A 103 -8.26 -20.91 6.83
C ASN A 103 -9.40 -20.34 5.99
N ALA A 104 -9.06 -19.89 4.78
CA ALA A 104 -10.02 -19.40 3.81
C ALA A 104 -9.77 -20.00 2.43
N THR A 105 -10.85 -20.22 1.69
CA THR A 105 -10.76 -20.53 0.26
C THR A 105 -10.66 -19.21 -0.52
N PRO A 106 -9.58 -18.97 -1.29
CA PRO A 106 -9.47 -17.75 -2.08
C PRO A 106 -10.56 -17.66 -3.15
N MET A 107 -11.20 -16.50 -3.24
CA MET A 107 -12.32 -16.26 -4.16
C MET A 107 -12.00 -15.14 -5.14
N ARG A 108 -12.17 -15.41 -6.43
CA ARG A 108 -12.00 -14.39 -7.47
C ARG A 108 -13.20 -13.47 -7.48
N ARG A 109 -12.94 -12.15 -7.58
CA ARG A 109 -14.01 -11.15 -7.74
C ARG A 109 -14.85 -11.40 -9.00
N ASN A 110 -14.21 -11.81 -10.09
CA ASN A 110 -14.88 -12.13 -11.36
C ASN A 110 -14.01 -13.06 -12.24
N ARG A 111 -14.55 -13.51 -13.38
CA ARG A 111 -13.85 -14.39 -14.34
C ARG A 111 -12.67 -13.74 -15.07
N GLN A 112 -12.51 -12.43 -15.02
CA GLN A 112 -11.40 -11.69 -15.63
C GLN A 112 -10.25 -11.42 -14.64
N ALA A 113 -10.50 -11.51 -13.33
CA ALA A 113 -9.53 -11.26 -12.27
C ALA A 113 -8.35 -12.23 -12.33
N ARG A 114 -7.13 -11.72 -12.15
CA ARG A 114 -5.90 -12.53 -12.13
C ARG A 114 -5.51 -13.00 -10.73
N SER A 115 -6.11 -12.43 -9.70
CA SER A 115 -5.96 -12.80 -8.30
C SER A 115 -7.27 -13.29 -7.70
N ALA A 116 -7.17 -13.98 -6.56
CA ALA A 116 -8.28 -14.40 -5.72
C ALA A 116 -8.11 -13.80 -4.33
N HIS A 117 -9.16 -13.18 -3.80
CA HIS A 117 -9.15 -12.55 -2.49
C HIS A 117 -9.37 -13.60 -1.40
N PHE A 118 -8.69 -13.46 -0.26
CA PHE A 118 -8.98 -14.22 0.94
C PHE A 118 -9.22 -13.28 2.13
N PHE A 119 -10.02 -13.75 3.08
CA PHE A 119 -10.31 -13.07 4.33
C PHE A 119 -10.43 -14.12 5.43
N VAL A 120 -9.72 -13.90 6.54
CA VAL A 120 -9.75 -14.72 7.74
C VAL A 120 -9.95 -13.80 8.96
N ARG A 121 -10.74 -14.26 9.93
CA ARG A 121 -10.93 -13.57 11.21
C ARG A 121 -10.56 -14.51 12.36
N LEU A 122 -9.48 -14.19 13.06
CA LEU A 122 -9.04 -14.92 14.23
C LEU A 122 -9.66 -14.27 15.49
N PRO A 123 -10.48 -15.00 16.29
CA PRO A 123 -11.14 -14.46 17.48
C PRO A 123 -10.18 -14.41 18.68
N VAL A 124 -9.03 -13.77 18.50
CA VAL A 124 -7.99 -13.61 19.52
C VAL A 124 -7.42 -12.19 19.45
N GLN A 125 -7.09 -11.64 20.63
CA GLN A 125 -6.33 -10.40 20.73
C GLN A 125 -4.85 -10.72 20.55
N ALA A 126 -4.21 -10.14 19.53
CA ALA A 126 -2.78 -10.38 19.27
C ALA A 126 -1.89 -9.67 20.30
N PRO A 127 -1.08 -10.39 21.10
CA PRO A 127 -0.06 -9.78 21.95
C PRO A 127 0.96 -8.96 21.15
N ALA A 128 1.64 -8.02 21.80
CA ALA A 128 2.79 -7.34 21.20
C ALA A 128 3.90 -8.34 20.87
N GLY A 129 4.60 -8.14 19.74
CA GLY A 129 5.65 -9.05 19.29
C GLY A 129 5.15 -10.33 18.61
N SER A 130 3.84 -10.46 18.38
CA SER A 130 3.27 -11.61 17.65
C SER A 130 3.61 -11.57 16.15
N THR A 131 3.56 -12.72 15.51
CA THR A 131 3.76 -12.87 14.06
C THR A 131 2.51 -13.46 13.42
N VAL A 132 2.07 -12.92 12.30
CA VAL A 132 1.05 -13.54 11.45
C VAL A 132 1.73 -14.28 10.33
N GLU A 133 1.64 -15.61 10.35
CA GLU A 133 2.11 -16.48 9.28
C GLU A 133 0.95 -16.71 8.28
N ILE A 134 1.21 -16.52 6.99
CA ILE A 134 0.24 -16.71 5.91
C ILE A 134 0.82 -17.69 4.90
N VAL A 135 0.11 -18.80 4.66
CA VAL A 135 0.58 -19.90 3.80
C VAL A 135 -0.50 -20.29 2.79
N HIS A 136 -0.13 -20.39 1.51
CA HIS A 136 -1.00 -21.02 0.51
C HIS A 136 -0.76 -22.55 0.47
N ARG A 137 -1.79 -23.33 0.81
CA ARG A 137 -1.77 -24.80 0.78
C ARG A 137 -2.61 -25.29 -0.40
N ARG A 138 -2.01 -26.13 -1.24
CA ARG A 138 -2.77 -26.86 -2.27
C ARG A 138 -3.66 -27.91 -1.59
N GLY A 139 -4.94 -27.94 -1.98
CA GLY A 139 -5.87 -29.00 -1.62
C GLY A 139 -5.68 -30.24 -2.49
#